data_AF-A0A2N2BS16-F1
#
_entry.id   AF-A0A2N2BS16-F1
#
_cell.length_a   1.000
_cell.length_b   1.000
_cell.length_c   1.000
_cell.angle_alpha   90.00
_cell.angle_beta   90.00
_cell.angle_gamma   90.00
#
_symmetry.space_group_name_H-M   'P 1'
#
loop_
_entity.id
_entity.type
_entity.pdbx_description
1 polymer ?
#
loop_
_entity_poly.entity_id
_entity_poly.type
_entity_poly.pdbx_seq_one_letter_code
_entity_poly.pdbx_strand_id
1 'polypeptide(L)'
;MIQADLDYVTNLAAAGKGITTIEGIGQLKNLTTLDLSNNNISSLPDELGSLTKLTGLNLSSNNINTVPDAFYLLTELTNLNMAGNSLTGLSDKIGYLVKLKTLNLNGNALTGLGTLQDLNLSNNAGIINLPLAMGNLTGMTHLNVTGTGVTQLPLSMKGKVGITVDPSGLPYGYTVTYDSKGGTAVASASADLDTTLTKPSDPTRTGYNFYQRTRDNEGTTAWDFLGDRVQDIMTLYGQWLALPAKITFV
;
A
#
# COMPACT_ATOMS: atom_id res chain seq x y z
N MET A 1 -45.39 18.50 -11.66
CA MET A 1 -45.97 17.14 -11.85
C MET A 1 -44.93 16.12 -12.35
N ILE A 2 -43.62 16.32 -12.13
CA ILE A 2 -42.55 15.52 -12.76
C ILE A 2 -41.82 14.59 -11.77
N GLN A 3 -41.88 14.86 -10.46
CA GLN A 3 -41.16 14.06 -9.44
C GLN A 3 -41.69 12.63 -9.29
N ALA A 4 -43.01 12.42 -9.39
CA ALA A 4 -43.64 11.12 -9.19
C ALA A 4 -43.24 10.05 -10.24
N ASP A 5 -42.69 10.47 -11.38
CA ASP A 5 -42.32 9.59 -12.49
C ASP A 5 -40.91 8.97 -12.30
N LEU A 6 -40.08 9.55 -11.43
CA LEU A 6 -38.71 9.10 -11.19
C LEU A 6 -38.58 8.21 -9.94
N ASP A 7 -39.61 8.17 -9.09
CA ASP A 7 -39.57 7.43 -7.82
C ASP A 7 -39.47 5.90 -8.01
N TYR A 8 -39.81 5.37 -9.19
CA TYR A 8 -39.68 3.94 -9.50
C TYR A 8 -38.27 3.52 -9.95
N VAL A 9 -37.40 4.48 -10.28
CA VAL A 9 -36.06 4.19 -10.81
C VAL A 9 -35.14 3.76 -9.68
N THR A 10 -34.83 2.46 -9.67
CA THR A 10 -33.95 1.83 -8.67
C THR A 10 -32.60 1.43 -9.24
N ASN A 11 -32.48 1.33 -10.56
CA ASN A 11 -31.25 0.96 -11.26
C ASN A 11 -31.11 1.84 -12.50
N LEU A 12 -29.92 2.40 -12.73
CA LEU A 12 -29.62 3.20 -13.90
C LEU A 12 -28.28 2.79 -14.48
N ALA A 13 -28.28 2.36 -15.74
CA ALA A 13 -27.08 2.02 -16.49
C ALA A 13 -26.97 2.90 -17.73
N ALA A 14 -25.96 3.76 -17.76
CA ALA A 14 -25.68 4.70 -18.84
C ALA A 14 -24.19 4.66 -19.23
N ALA A 15 -23.61 3.46 -19.27
CA ALA A 15 -22.24 3.27 -19.67
C ALA A 15 -22.00 3.58 -21.16
N GLY A 16 -20.85 4.16 -21.51
CA GLY A 16 -20.46 4.37 -22.91
C GLY A 16 -21.27 5.44 -23.65
N LYS A 17 -21.90 6.38 -22.94
CA LYS A 17 -22.83 7.37 -23.54
C LYS A 17 -22.19 8.73 -23.83
N GLY A 18 -20.90 8.89 -23.55
CA GLY A 18 -20.19 10.16 -23.72
C GLY A 18 -20.67 11.24 -22.75
N ILE A 19 -21.25 10.86 -21.62
CA ILE A 19 -21.75 11.78 -20.59
C ILE A 19 -20.59 12.59 -20.03
N THR A 20 -20.75 13.90 -19.92
CA THR A 20 -19.75 14.83 -19.36
C THR A 20 -20.16 15.38 -17.99
N THR A 21 -21.46 15.41 -17.70
CA THR A 21 -22.02 15.88 -16.43
C THR A 21 -23.26 15.07 -16.04
N ILE A 22 -23.54 15.00 -14.74
CA ILE A 22 -24.67 14.28 -14.16
C ILE A 22 -25.53 15.18 -13.25
N GLU A 23 -25.60 16.48 -13.55
CA GLU A 23 -26.55 17.39 -12.89
C GLU A 23 -27.98 16.85 -12.97
N GLY A 24 -28.74 16.98 -11.88
CA GLY A 24 -30.08 16.43 -11.72
C GLY A 24 -30.12 14.97 -11.26
N ILE A 25 -28.99 14.25 -11.18
CA ILE A 25 -28.95 12.86 -10.71
C ILE A 25 -29.55 12.72 -9.30
N GLY A 26 -29.44 13.76 -8.48
CA GLY A 26 -29.99 13.79 -7.13
C GLY A 26 -31.51 13.65 -7.06
N GLN A 27 -32.24 13.77 -8.18
CA GLN A 27 -33.69 13.55 -8.23
C GLN A 27 -34.08 12.07 -8.14
N LEU A 28 -33.16 11.13 -8.42
CA LEU A 28 -33.42 9.69 -8.42
C LEU A 28 -33.31 9.08 -7.01
N LYS A 29 -34.10 9.58 -6.04
CA LYS A 29 -33.95 9.25 -4.61
C LYS A 29 -34.04 7.76 -4.24
N ASN A 30 -34.62 6.93 -5.12
CA ASN A 30 -34.77 5.50 -4.91
C ASN A 30 -33.70 4.65 -5.60
N LEU A 31 -32.68 5.27 -6.19
CA LEU A 31 -31.62 4.58 -6.89
C LEU A 31 -30.78 3.73 -5.93
N THR A 32 -30.63 2.45 -6.27
CA THR A 32 -29.86 1.44 -5.54
C THR A 32 -28.60 1.03 -6.29
N THR A 33 -28.61 1.09 -7.63
CA THR A 33 -27.42 0.90 -8.46
C THR A 33 -27.30 1.97 -9.55
N LEU A 34 -26.07 2.43 -9.77
CA LEU A 34 -25.74 3.43 -10.78
C LEU A 34 -24.46 3.02 -11.52
N ASP A 35 -24.59 2.78 -12.83
CA ASP A 35 -23.45 2.54 -13.73
C ASP A 35 -23.30 3.68 -14.74
N LEU A 36 -22.23 4.44 -14.58
CA LEU A 36 -21.81 5.55 -15.42
C LEU A 36 -20.41 5.29 -16.01
N SER A 37 -20.00 4.03 -16.11
CA SER A 37 -18.68 3.68 -16.62
C SER A 37 -18.47 4.05 -18.09
N ASN A 38 -17.21 4.22 -18.50
CA ASN A 38 -16.84 4.53 -19.89
C ASN A 38 -17.52 5.81 -20.40
N ASN A 39 -17.47 6.88 -19.62
CA ASN A 39 -17.98 8.20 -19.99
C ASN A 39 -16.86 9.24 -19.90
N ASN A 40 -17.19 10.52 -20.03
CA ASN A 40 -16.24 11.64 -20.01
C ASN A 40 -16.43 12.53 -18.76
N ILE A 41 -16.98 11.99 -17.68
CA ILE A 41 -17.29 12.75 -16.45
C ILE A 41 -15.99 13.19 -15.80
N SER A 42 -15.85 14.49 -15.53
CA SER A 42 -14.65 15.06 -14.87
C SER A 42 -14.88 15.53 -13.43
N SER A 43 -16.14 15.79 -13.07
CA SER A 43 -16.55 16.19 -11.71
C SER A 43 -17.87 15.53 -11.32
N LEU A 44 -18.06 15.29 -10.03
CA LEU A 44 -19.30 14.79 -9.44
C LEU A 44 -20.02 15.95 -8.73
N PRO A 45 -21.34 16.12 -8.91
CA PRO A 45 -22.09 17.16 -8.22
C PRO A 45 -22.38 16.78 -6.77
N ASP A 46 -22.51 17.77 -5.87
CA ASP A 46 -22.82 17.53 -4.45
C ASP A 46 -24.12 16.75 -4.25
N GLU A 47 -25.10 16.98 -5.11
CA GLU A 47 -26.40 16.30 -5.05
C GLU A 47 -26.32 14.78 -5.28
N LEU A 48 -25.20 14.24 -5.78
CA LEU A 48 -24.95 12.80 -5.81
C LEU A 48 -25.03 12.19 -4.40
N GLY A 49 -24.58 12.93 -3.38
CA GLY A 49 -24.66 12.52 -1.97
C GLY A 49 -26.08 12.32 -1.44
N SER A 50 -27.09 12.78 -2.18
CA SER A 50 -28.49 12.61 -1.81
C SER A 50 -29.09 11.24 -2.17
N LEU A 51 -28.34 10.40 -2.91
CA LEU A 51 -28.73 9.04 -3.28
C LEU A 51 -28.46 8.04 -2.15
N THR A 52 -29.01 8.29 -0.97
CA THR A 52 -28.68 7.57 0.28
C THR A 52 -29.05 6.09 0.29
N LYS A 53 -29.76 5.58 -0.73
CA LYS A 53 -30.08 4.16 -0.92
C LYS A 53 -29.10 3.43 -1.85
N LEU A 54 -28.10 4.12 -2.39
CA LEU A 54 -27.18 3.57 -3.36
C LEU A 54 -26.27 2.52 -2.71
N THR A 55 -26.29 1.31 -3.25
CA THR A 55 -25.51 0.16 -2.78
C THR A 55 -24.38 -0.21 -3.74
N GLY A 56 -24.55 0.09 -5.02
CA GLY A 56 -23.54 -0.13 -6.07
C GLY A 56 -23.34 1.10 -6.94
N LEU A 57 -22.09 1.55 -7.08
CA LEU A 57 -21.72 2.69 -7.91
C LEU A 57 -20.51 2.34 -8.79
N ASN A 58 -20.70 2.42 -10.10
CA ASN A 58 -19.64 2.25 -11.09
C ASN A 58 -19.39 3.57 -11.86
N LEU A 59 -18.22 4.14 -11.65
CA LEU A 59 -17.71 5.36 -12.28
C LEU A 59 -16.42 5.08 -13.07
N SER A 60 -16.11 3.82 -13.36
CA SER A 60 -14.84 3.47 -13.99
C SER A 60 -14.68 4.04 -15.39
N SER A 61 -13.44 4.28 -15.84
CA SER A 61 -13.13 4.78 -17.19
C SER A 61 -13.84 6.11 -17.45
N ASN A 62 -13.53 7.11 -16.61
CA ASN A 62 -13.98 8.50 -16.70
C ASN A 62 -12.76 9.44 -16.50
N ASN A 63 -12.98 10.74 -16.36
CA ASN A 63 -11.94 11.76 -16.18
C ASN A 63 -11.98 12.39 -14.77
N ILE A 64 -12.51 11.68 -13.77
CA ILE A 64 -12.74 12.22 -12.42
C ILE A 64 -11.39 12.42 -11.72
N ASN A 65 -11.13 13.63 -11.22
CA ASN A 65 -9.88 13.95 -10.51
C ASN A 65 -10.04 14.18 -9.00
N THR A 66 -11.28 14.45 -8.55
CA THR A 66 -11.64 14.69 -7.15
C THR A 66 -13.07 14.23 -6.90
N VAL A 67 -13.41 14.04 -5.62
CA VAL A 67 -14.75 13.64 -5.17
C VAL A 67 -15.25 14.66 -4.15
N PRO A 68 -16.49 15.19 -4.27
CA PRO A 68 -17.03 16.17 -3.33
C PRO A 68 -17.32 15.55 -1.97
N ASP A 69 -17.36 16.38 -0.92
CA ASP A 69 -17.65 15.94 0.45
C ASP A 69 -18.99 15.22 0.58
N ALA A 70 -20.00 15.65 -0.18
CA ALA A 70 -21.33 15.04 -0.15
C ALA A 70 -21.31 13.57 -0.63
N PHE A 71 -20.31 13.14 -1.41
CA PHE A 71 -20.17 11.74 -1.83
C PHE A 71 -20.09 10.77 -0.64
N TYR A 72 -19.48 11.20 0.46
CA TYR A 72 -19.31 10.36 1.65
C TYR A 72 -20.60 10.20 2.47
N LEU A 73 -21.71 10.80 2.03
CA LEU A 73 -23.06 10.56 2.56
C LEU A 73 -23.71 9.28 2.02
N LEU A 74 -23.10 8.62 1.03
CA LEU A 74 -23.57 7.36 0.43
C LEU A 74 -23.28 6.14 1.32
N THR A 75 -23.68 6.20 2.59
CA THR A 75 -23.31 5.25 3.65
C THR A 75 -23.83 3.82 3.44
N GLU A 76 -24.78 3.63 2.51
CA GLU A 76 -25.28 2.31 2.08
C GLU A 76 -24.42 1.64 1.00
N LEU A 77 -23.39 2.30 0.46
CA LEU A 77 -22.54 1.74 -0.58
C LEU A 77 -21.83 0.48 -0.10
N THR A 78 -21.97 -0.58 -0.88
CA THR A 78 -21.28 -1.86 -0.70
C THR A 78 -20.25 -2.13 -1.78
N ASN A 79 -20.46 -1.58 -2.99
CA ASN A 79 -19.55 -1.72 -4.12
C ASN A 79 -19.28 -0.36 -4.77
N LEU A 80 -18.01 0.04 -4.83
CA LEU A 80 -17.56 1.26 -5.49
C LEU A 80 -16.44 0.93 -6.47
N ASN A 81 -16.66 1.24 -7.75
CA ASN A 81 -15.62 1.15 -8.79
C ASN A 81 -15.36 2.53 -9.38
N MET A 82 -14.14 3.03 -9.21
CA MET A 82 -13.64 4.27 -9.80
C MET A 82 -12.33 4.05 -10.57
N ALA A 83 -12.09 2.84 -11.05
CA ALA A 83 -10.88 2.52 -11.80
C ALA A 83 -10.80 3.33 -13.11
N GLY A 84 -9.59 3.60 -13.63
CA GLY A 84 -9.42 4.32 -14.90
C GLY A 84 -9.94 5.75 -14.83
N ASN A 85 -9.57 6.49 -13.78
CA ASN A 85 -9.89 7.90 -13.60
C ASN A 85 -8.58 8.69 -13.39
N SER A 86 -8.66 9.95 -12.97
CA SER A 86 -7.51 10.82 -12.71
C SER A 86 -7.42 11.26 -11.25
N LEU A 87 -7.96 10.46 -10.31
CA LEU A 87 -7.98 10.81 -8.89
C LEU A 87 -6.57 10.95 -8.35
N THR A 88 -6.28 12.08 -7.70
CA THR A 88 -5.00 12.33 -7.03
C THR A 88 -5.05 12.04 -5.54
N GLY A 89 -6.23 11.90 -4.95
CA GLY A 89 -6.41 11.54 -3.56
C GLY A 89 -7.87 11.24 -3.22
N LEU A 90 -8.10 10.77 -2.00
CA LEU A 90 -9.42 10.65 -1.37
C LEU A 90 -9.38 11.35 -0.02
N SER A 91 -10.50 11.91 0.42
CA SER A 91 -10.62 12.41 1.79
C SER A 91 -10.69 11.23 2.76
N ASP A 92 -10.22 11.47 3.98
CA ASP A 92 -10.40 10.62 5.16
C ASP A 92 -11.87 10.22 5.42
N LYS A 93 -12.83 11.02 4.94
CA LYS A 93 -14.27 10.72 4.97
C LYS A 93 -14.66 9.46 4.19
N ILE A 94 -13.76 8.85 3.41
CA ILE A 94 -13.99 7.51 2.85
C ILE A 94 -14.33 6.48 3.94
N GLY A 95 -13.88 6.70 5.19
CA GLY A 95 -14.26 5.91 6.36
C GLY A 95 -15.74 5.97 6.75
N TYR A 96 -16.52 6.94 6.25
CA TYR A 96 -17.97 6.99 6.48
C TYR A 96 -18.75 5.93 5.70
N LEU A 97 -18.13 5.36 4.64
CA LEU A 97 -18.73 4.30 3.84
C LEU A 97 -18.55 2.93 4.51
N VAL A 98 -19.03 2.80 5.75
CA VAL A 98 -18.80 1.64 6.63
C VAL A 98 -19.34 0.30 6.09
N LYS A 99 -20.25 0.35 5.11
CA LYS A 99 -20.82 -0.82 4.43
C LYS A 99 -20.02 -1.26 3.20
N LEU A 100 -18.98 -0.52 2.82
CA LEU A 100 -18.21 -0.75 1.60
C LEU A 100 -17.42 -2.06 1.71
N LYS A 101 -17.71 -2.99 0.81
CA LYS A 101 -17.07 -4.32 0.73
C LYS A 101 -16.04 -4.38 -0.39
N THR A 102 -16.25 -3.63 -1.47
CA THR A 102 -15.32 -3.58 -2.60
C THR A 102 -15.07 -2.15 -3.03
N LEU A 103 -13.79 -1.78 -3.10
CA LEU A 103 -13.32 -0.49 -3.61
C LEU A 103 -12.28 -0.72 -4.70
N ASN A 104 -12.59 -0.34 -5.93
CA ASN A 104 -11.63 -0.43 -7.04
C ASN A 104 -11.17 0.96 -7.47
N LEU A 105 -9.88 1.24 -7.30
CA LEU A 105 -9.22 2.51 -7.65
C LEU A 105 -8.09 2.35 -8.68
N ASN A 106 -7.98 1.17 -9.32
CA ASN A 106 -6.92 0.88 -10.29
C ASN A 106 -6.85 1.95 -11.40
N GLY A 107 -5.67 2.31 -11.89
CA GLY A 107 -5.55 3.27 -13.00
C GLY A 107 -6.03 4.68 -12.64
N ASN A 108 -5.62 5.18 -11.48
CA ASN A 108 -5.74 6.59 -11.05
C ASN A 108 -4.35 7.20 -10.83
N ALA A 109 -4.28 8.48 -10.47
CA ALA A 109 -3.04 9.22 -10.21
C ALA A 109 -2.81 9.50 -8.71
N LEU A 110 -3.19 8.57 -7.83
CA LEU A 110 -3.24 8.78 -6.38
C LEU A 110 -1.84 9.11 -5.80
N THR A 111 -1.74 10.28 -5.16
CA THR A 111 -0.57 10.78 -4.44
C THR A 111 -1.01 11.39 -3.10
N GLY A 112 -0.59 10.84 -1.96
CA GLY A 112 -0.79 11.48 -0.65
C GLY A 112 -2.10 11.15 0.08
N LEU A 113 -2.16 9.98 0.73
CA LEU A 113 -3.23 9.53 1.64
C LEU A 113 -3.05 10.05 3.11
N GLY A 114 -2.38 11.18 3.32
CA GLY A 114 -1.75 11.56 4.62
C GLY A 114 -2.67 11.79 5.83
N THR A 115 -3.98 12.00 5.64
CA THR A 115 -4.97 12.24 6.72
C THR A 115 -5.79 11.01 7.09
N LEU A 116 -5.61 9.88 6.40
CA LEU A 116 -6.38 8.67 6.64
C LEU A 116 -6.11 8.10 8.04
N GLN A 117 -7.16 7.87 8.84
CA GLN A 117 -7.06 7.36 10.21
C GLN A 117 -7.14 5.83 10.28
N ASP A 118 -8.12 5.23 9.62
CA ASP A 118 -8.33 3.78 9.62
C ASP A 118 -8.17 3.23 8.20
N LEU A 119 -7.25 2.29 8.01
CA LEU A 119 -7.06 1.56 6.76
C LEU A 119 -7.33 0.07 6.98
N ASN A 120 -8.44 -0.44 6.43
CA ASN A 120 -8.79 -1.85 6.49
C ASN A 120 -8.52 -2.55 5.16
N LEU A 121 -7.54 -3.45 5.17
CA LEU A 121 -7.13 -4.30 4.04
C LEU A 121 -7.48 -5.78 4.28
N SER A 122 -8.27 -6.10 5.32
CA SER A 122 -8.53 -7.47 5.72
C SER A 122 -9.16 -8.33 4.60
N ASN A 123 -8.86 -9.64 4.62
CA ASN A 123 -9.33 -10.66 3.69
C ASN A 123 -8.92 -10.43 2.21
N ASN A 124 -7.84 -9.68 1.99
CA ASN A 124 -7.21 -9.54 0.68
C ASN A 124 -5.96 -10.41 0.60
N ALA A 125 -6.13 -11.72 0.41
CA ALA A 125 -5.05 -12.71 0.42
C ALA A 125 -3.92 -12.44 -0.61
N GLY A 126 -4.21 -11.72 -1.69
CA GLY A 126 -3.22 -11.33 -2.70
C GLY A 126 -2.29 -10.17 -2.28
N ILE A 127 -2.62 -9.46 -1.20
CA ILE A 127 -1.74 -8.41 -0.65
C ILE A 127 -0.69 -9.10 0.21
N ILE A 128 0.51 -9.24 -0.33
CA ILE A 128 1.65 -9.87 0.35
C ILE A 128 2.68 -8.85 0.88
N ASN A 129 2.65 -7.63 0.36
CA ASN A 129 3.53 -6.53 0.77
C ASN A 129 2.75 -5.22 0.79
N LEU A 130 3.14 -4.32 1.69
CA LEU A 130 2.63 -2.95 1.74
C LEU A 130 3.66 -1.99 1.12
N PRO A 131 3.22 -0.90 0.46
CA PRO A 131 4.14 0.04 -0.18
C PRO A 131 4.94 0.86 0.84
N LEU A 132 6.17 1.26 0.48
CA LEU A 132 7.01 2.14 1.32
C LEU A 132 6.32 3.47 1.67
N ALA A 133 5.41 3.93 0.81
CA ALA A 133 4.63 5.14 1.02
C ALA A 133 3.68 5.08 2.23
N MET A 134 3.47 3.91 2.85
CA MET A 134 2.70 3.77 4.09
C MET A 134 3.21 4.67 5.24
N GLY A 135 4.49 4.99 5.25
CA GLY A 135 5.06 5.96 6.18
C GLY A 135 4.54 7.39 6.03
N ASN A 136 3.87 7.72 4.92
CA ASN A 136 3.31 9.04 4.69
C ASN A 136 1.90 9.19 5.27
N LEU A 137 1.29 8.11 5.76
CA LEU A 137 -0.01 8.11 6.42
C LEU A 137 0.13 8.61 7.86
N THR A 138 0.38 9.91 8.03
CA THR A 138 0.64 10.52 9.35
C THR A 138 -0.57 10.57 10.25
N GLY A 139 -1.79 10.55 9.68
CA GLY A 139 -3.04 10.50 10.44
C GLY A 139 -3.48 9.09 10.85
N MET A 140 -2.80 8.03 10.38
CA MET A 140 -3.26 6.66 10.61
C MET A 140 -3.15 6.30 12.09
N THR A 141 -4.21 5.70 12.62
CA THR A 141 -4.34 5.19 13.99
C THR A 141 -4.65 3.70 14.00
N HIS A 142 -5.16 3.15 12.89
CA HIS A 142 -5.43 1.72 12.76
C HIS A 142 -5.13 1.18 11.36
N LEU A 143 -4.49 0.02 11.30
CA LEU A 143 -4.23 -0.75 10.09
C LEU A 143 -4.64 -2.21 10.30
N ASN A 144 -5.66 -2.68 9.57
CA ASN A 144 -6.05 -4.09 9.61
C ASN A 144 -5.59 -4.81 8.34
N VAL A 145 -4.69 -5.78 8.48
CA VAL A 145 -4.17 -6.66 7.42
C VAL A 145 -4.51 -8.13 7.69
N THR A 146 -5.49 -8.42 8.56
CA THR A 146 -5.94 -9.78 8.88
C THR A 146 -6.41 -10.51 7.63
N GLY A 147 -5.94 -11.74 7.38
CA GLY A 147 -6.32 -12.49 6.18
C GLY A 147 -5.70 -11.97 4.87
N THR A 148 -4.70 -11.09 4.95
CA THR A 148 -3.76 -10.81 3.85
C THR A 148 -2.55 -11.75 3.95
N GLY A 149 -1.66 -11.69 2.97
CA GLY A 149 -0.35 -12.35 3.02
C GLY A 149 0.78 -11.47 3.60
N VAL A 150 0.46 -10.31 4.20
CA VAL A 150 1.45 -9.40 4.77
C VAL A 150 2.12 -10.04 5.99
N THR A 151 3.42 -10.26 5.91
CA THR A 151 4.24 -10.81 7.00
C THR A 151 5.16 -9.78 7.65
N GLN A 152 5.37 -8.64 6.99
CA GLN A 152 6.23 -7.54 7.43
C GLN A 152 5.58 -6.19 7.12
N LEU A 153 5.78 -5.21 8.00
CA LEU A 153 5.44 -3.81 7.75
C LEU A 153 6.64 -3.09 7.09
N PRO A 154 6.43 -2.08 6.25
CA PRO A 154 7.52 -1.30 5.68
C PRO A 154 8.22 -0.46 6.77
N LEU A 155 9.53 -0.28 6.66
CA LEU A 155 10.35 0.47 7.62
C LEU A 155 9.90 1.91 7.80
N SER A 156 9.27 2.49 6.78
CA SER A 156 8.70 3.83 6.83
C SER A 156 7.58 3.98 7.87
N MET A 157 7.00 2.87 8.35
CA MET A 157 6.04 2.84 9.46
C MET A 157 6.71 2.68 10.84
N LYS A 158 8.01 2.34 10.88
CA LYS A 158 8.73 2.13 12.14
C LYS A 158 8.82 3.42 12.93
N GLY A 159 8.48 3.35 14.23
CA GLY A 159 8.53 4.51 15.13
C GLY A 159 7.31 5.44 15.05
N LYS A 160 6.30 5.14 14.22
CA LYS A 160 5.02 5.83 14.29
C LYS A 160 4.27 5.41 15.56
N VAL A 161 3.83 6.40 16.32
CA VAL A 161 3.14 6.22 17.60
C VAL A 161 1.63 6.28 17.37
N GLY A 162 0.87 5.45 18.10
CA GLY A 162 -0.59 5.49 18.05
C GLY A 162 -1.23 4.69 16.91
N ILE A 163 -0.44 3.97 16.12
CA ILE A 163 -0.96 3.02 15.12
C ILE A 163 -1.14 1.66 15.77
N THR A 164 -2.38 1.18 15.80
CA THR A 164 -2.71 -0.21 16.10
C THR A 164 -2.69 -1.01 14.79
N VAL A 165 -2.05 -2.18 14.78
CA VAL A 165 -1.99 -3.06 13.61
C VAL A 165 -2.62 -4.41 13.96
N ASP A 166 -3.50 -4.92 13.10
CA ASP A 166 -4.12 -6.23 13.23
C ASP A 166 -3.69 -7.16 12.07
N PRO A 167 -3.05 -8.31 12.32
CA PRO A 167 -2.61 -8.79 13.62
C PRO A 167 -1.47 -7.94 14.20
N SER A 168 -1.39 -7.88 15.53
CA SER A 168 -0.34 -7.15 16.22
C SER A 168 0.99 -7.90 16.18
N GLY A 169 2.10 -7.17 16.33
CA GLY A 169 3.45 -7.73 16.42
C GLY A 169 4.12 -8.06 15.08
N LEU A 170 3.57 -7.62 13.94
CA LEU A 170 4.29 -7.71 12.66
C LEU A 170 5.62 -6.94 12.73
N PRO A 171 6.75 -7.53 12.28
CA PRO A 171 8.03 -6.85 12.31
C PRO A 171 8.10 -5.77 11.22
N TYR A 172 9.08 -4.87 11.33
CA TYR A 172 9.32 -3.82 10.35
C TYR A 172 10.54 -4.15 9.47
N GLY A 173 10.31 -4.27 8.17
CA GLY A 173 11.30 -4.66 7.18
C GLY A 173 11.73 -6.12 7.31
N TYR A 174 12.50 -6.56 6.32
CA TYR A 174 13.15 -7.86 6.31
C TYR A 174 14.46 -7.79 7.10
N THR A 175 14.66 -8.74 8.00
CA THR A 175 15.88 -8.81 8.80
C THR A 175 17.02 -9.38 7.97
N VAL A 176 18.15 -8.68 7.98
CA VAL A 176 19.40 -9.13 7.38
C VAL A 176 20.42 -9.40 8.48
N THR A 177 20.72 -10.67 8.69
CA THR A 177 21.70 -11.12 9.68
C THR A 177 23.10 -11.16 9.08
N TYR A 178 24.08 -10.69 9.85
CA TYR A 178 25.48 -10.70 9.45
C TYR A 178 26.26 -11.75 10.25
N ASP A 179 26.43 -12.94 9.69
CA ASP A 179 27.29 -13.96 10.27
C ASP A 179 28.75 -13.67 9.87
N SER A 180 29.56 -13.28 10.85
CA SER A 180 30.95 -12.91 10.62
C SER A 180 31.91 -14.10 10.53
N LYS A 181 31.41 -15.35 10.61
CA LYS A 181 32.23 -16.57 10.47
C LYS A 181 33.49 -16.56 11.35
N GLY A 182 33.29 -16.31 12.64
CA GLY A 182 34.37 -16.28 13.65
C GLY A 182 35.10 -14.94 13.78
N GLY A 183 34.65 -13.89 13.11
CA GLY A 183 35.04 -12.51 13.42
C GLY A 183 34.20 -11.87 14.54
N THR A 184 34.50 -10.62 14.86
CA THR A 184 33.69 -9.80 15.79
C THR A 184 32.24 -9.69 15.35
N ALA A 185 31.32 -9.57 16.31
CA ALA A 185 29.89 -9.45 16.04
C ALA A 185 29.55 -8.21 15.19
N VAL A 186 28.60 -8.37 14.27
CA VAL A 186 28.04 -7.27 13.47
C VAL A 186 26.53 -7.25 13.69
N ALA A 187 26.00 -6.10 14.07
CA ALA A 187 24.58 -5.95 14.34
C ALA A 187 23.75 -6.18 13.07
N SER A 188 22.67 -6.95 13.18
CA SER A 188 21.74 -7.19 12.07
C SER A 188 21.12 -5.87 11.60
N ALA A 189 20.81 -5.80 10.32
CA ALA A 189 20.08 -4.68 9.73
C ALA A 189 18.62 -5.07 9.46
N SER A 190 17.78 -4.06 9.23
CA SER A 190 16.46 -4.22 8.64
C SER A 190 16.42 -3.43 7.34
N ALA A 191 15.78 -3.98 6.31
CA ALA A 191 15.62 -3.32 5.01
C ALA A 191 14.26 -3.64 4.42
N ASP A 192 13.75 -2.75 3.57
CA ASP A 192 12.51 -3.02 2.85
C ASP A 192 12.75 -3.95 1.65
N LEU A 193 11.68 -4.62 1.20
CA LEU A 193 11.73 -5.44 0.00
C LEU A 193 12.21 -4.62 -1.20
N ASP A 194 13.06 -5.23 -2.01
CA ASP A 194 13.62 -4.67 -3.24
C ASP A 194 14.46 -3.40 -3.05
N THR A 195 15.02 -3.21 -1.85
CA THR A 195 15.97 -2.12 -1.54
C THR A 195 17.40 -2.61 -1.39
N THR A 196 18.39 -1.73 -1.60
CA THR A 196 19.79 -2.00 -1.25
C THR A 196 20.05 -1.85 0.24
N LEU A 197 21.14 -2.48 0.69
CA LEU A 197 21.65 -2.34 2.04
C LEU A 197 22.74 -1.28 2.12
N THR A 198 22.77 -0.53 3.22
CA THR A 198 23.97 0.21 3.61
C THR A 198 25.02 -0.78 4.10
N LYS A 199 26.23 -0.73 3.53
CA LYS A 199 27.34 -1.60 3.94
C LYS A 199 27.65 -1.39 5.43
N PRO A 200 27.63 -2.45 6.27
CA PRO A 200 28.04 -2.34 7.68
C PRO A 200 29.57 -2.23 7.80
N SER A 201 30.05 -1.83 8.97
CA SER A 201 31.48 -1.89 9.28
C SER A 201 32.02 -3.31 9.13
N ASP A 202 33.23 -3.43 8.57
CA ASP A 202 33.86 -4.72 8.39
C ASP A 202 34.24 -5.33 9.75
N PRO A 203 33.93 -6.62 10.00
CA PRO A 203 34.33 -7.28 11.24
C PRO A 203 35.85 -7.50 11.27
N THR A 204 36.38 -7.78 12.46
CA THR A 204 37.80 -8.12 12.63
C THR A 204 37.96 -9.57 13.11
N ARG A 205 39.06 -10.21 12.70
CA ARG A 205 39.43 -11.57 13.11
C ARG A 205 40.95 -11.69 13.15
N THR A 206 41.51 -12.05 14.31
CA THR A 206 42.96 -12.18 14.48
C THR A 206 43.56 -13.16 13.47
N GLY A 207 44.57 -12.72 12.73
CA GLY A 207 45.24 -13.55 11.71
C GLY A 207 44.62 -13.50 10.32
N TYR A 208 43.56 -12.70 10.09
CA TYR A 208 42.85 -12.63 8.82
C TYR A 208 42.52 -11.19 8.42
N ASN A 209 42.47 -10.94 7.11
CA ASN A 209 41.83 -9.76 6.53
C ASN A 209 40.41 -10.11 6.11
N PHE A 210 39.45 -9.22 6.43
CA PHE A 210 38.10 -9.34 5.91
C PHE A 210 38.11 -9.07 4.40
N TYR A 211 37.48 -9.96 3.62
CA TYR A 211 37.47 -9.86 2.17
C TYR A 211 36.15 -9.30 1.66
N GLN A 212 35.05 -10.05 1.84
CA GLN A 212 33.73 -9.66 1.35
C GLN A 212 32.62 -10.35 2.13
N ARG A 213 31.37 -9.98 1.81
CA ARG A 213 30.18 -10.70 2.24
C ARG A 213 29.62 -11.53 1.08
N THR A 214 29.02 -12.66 1.43
CA THR A 214 28.49 -13.62 0.48
C THR A 214 27.08 -14.05 0.88
N ARG A 215 26.28 -14.43 -0.12
CA ARG A 215 24.88 -14.87 0.04
C ARG A 215 24.79 -16.29 0.59
N ASP A 216 25.78 -17.10 0.23
CA ASP A 216 25.93 -18.49 0.63
C ASP A 216 27.00 -18.65 1.69
N ASN A 217 26.91 -19.75 2.43
CA ASN A 217 27.82 -20.05 3.52
C ASN A 217 29.22 -20.46 3.01
N GLU A 218 29.30 -20.92 1.77
CA GLU A 218 30.48 -21.46 1.11
C GLU A 218 31.40 -20.36 0.55
N GLY A 219 30.91 -19.13 0.47
CA GLY A 219 31.68 -17.96 0.02
C GLY A 219 31.79 -17.83 -1.50
N THR A 220 30.85 -18.41 -2.25
CA THR A 220 30.90 -18.49 -3.72
C THR A 220 30.20 -17.33 -4.42
N THR A 221 29.16 -16.76 -3.81
CA THR A 221 28.33 -15.72 -4.39
C THR A 221 28.44 -14.45 -3.56
N ALA A 222 29.22 -13.49 -4.07
CA ALA A 222 29.38 -12.19 -3.43
C ALA A 222 28.05 -11.43 -3.35
N TRP A 223 27.88 -10.67 -2.27
CA TRP A 223 26.81 -9.67 -2.16
C TRP A 223 27.34 -8.30 -2.57
N ASP A 224 26.69 -7.69 -3.56
CA ASP A 224 26.96 -6.31 -3.99
C ASP A 224 26.03 -5.32 -3.28
N PHE A 225 26.58 -4.52 -2.36
CA PHE A 225 25.81 -3.51 -1.62
C PHE A 225 25.24 -2.38 -2.49
N LEU A 226 25.65 -2.23 -3.75
CA LEU A 226 25.13 -1.21 -4.67
C LEU A 226 24.09 -1.77 -5.65
N GLY A 227 24.26 -3.02 -6.09
CA GLY A 227 23.40 -3.67 -7.07
C GLY A 227 22.37 -4.63 -6.47
N ASP A 228 22.73 -5.36 -5.42
CA ASP A 228 21.88 -6.41 -4.88
C ASP A 228 20.75 -5.86 -4.01
N ARG A 229 19.57 -6.46 -4.18
CA ARG A 229 18.34 -6.06 -3.50
C ARG A 229 17.88 -7.12 -2.52
N VAL A 230 17.34 -6.70 -1.38
CA VAL A 230 16.75 -7.60 -0.37
C VAL A 230 15.46 -8.21 -0.91
N GLN A 231 15.35 -9.54 -0.84
CA GLN A 231 14.21 -10.30 -1.38
C GLN A 231 13.43 -11.07 -0.30
N ASP A 232 14.04 -11.29 0.87
CA ASP A 232 13.42 -11.94 2.03
C ASP A 232 14.32 -11.72 3.27
N ILE A 233 13.95 -12.31 4.41
CA ILE A 233 14.82 -12.52 5.57
C ILE A 233 16.03 -13.33 5.09
N MET A 234 17.23 -12.81 5.32
CA MET A 234 18.45 -13.43 4.81
C MET A 234 19.63 -13.29 5.75
N THR A 235 20.64 -14.14 5.53
CA THR A 235 21.94 -14.07 6.22
C THR A 235 23.04 -13.81 5.20
N LEU A 236 23.91 -12.85 5.49
CA LEU A 236 25.12 -12.58 4.72
C LEU A 236 26.36 -13.01 5.51
N TYR A 237 27.18 -13.86 4.88
CA TYR A 237 28.31 -14.53 5.51
C TYR A 237 29.64 -13.83 5.19
N GLY A 238 30.46 -13.64 6.22
CA GLY A 238 31.79 -13.05 6.10
C GLY A 238 32.82 -14.01 5.52
N GLN A 239 33.55 -13.57 4.49
CA GLN A 239 34.66 -14.30 3.90
C GLN A 239 36.00 -13.68 4.31
N TRP A 240 36.98 -14.52 4.60
CA TRP A 240 38.27 -14.13 5.19
C TRP A 240 39.44 -14.61 4.34
N LEU A 241 40.49 -13.78 4.26
CA LEU A 241 41.79 -14.15 3.71
C LEU A 241 42.81 -14.25 4.84
N ALA A 242 43.51 -15.38 4.95
CA ALA A 242 44.55 -15.56 5.97
C ALA A 242 45.71 -14.59 5.72
N LEU A 243 46.21 -13.97 6.78
CA LEU A 243 47.44 -13.19 6.69
C LEU A 243 48.62 -14.11 6.35
N PRO A 244 49.57 -13.66 5.53
CA PRO A 244 50.78 -14.42 5.26
C PRO A 244 51.51 -14.71 6.58
N ALA A 245 51.99 -15.94 6.73
CA ALA A 245 52.75 -16.35 7.91
C ALA A 245 53.98 -15.43 8.06
N LYS A 246 54.18 -14.88 9.26
CA LYS A 246 55.44 -14.21 9.59
C LYS A 246 56.53 -15.28 9.62
N ILE A 247 57.33 -15.38 8.56
CA ILE A 247 58.57 -16.15 8.60
C ILE A 247 59.58 -15.31 9.40
N THR A 248 59.72 -15.63 10.69
CA THR A 248 60.83 -15.14 11.50
C THR A 248 62.02 -16.06 11.28
N PHE A 249 63.10 -15.52 10.71
CA PHE A 249 64.40 -16.16 10.75
C PHE A 249 64.96 -15.98 12.17
N VAL A 250 65.29 -17.10 12.82
CA VAL A 250 65.93 -17.15 14.14
C VAL A 250 67.45 -17.14 13.97
#